data_AF-A0A1V4U6Q9-F1
#
_entry.id   AF-A0A1V4U6Q9-F1
#
_cell.length_a   1.000
_cell.length_b   1.000
_cell.length_c   1.000
_cell.angle_alpha   90.00
_cell.angle_beta   90.00
_cell.angle_gamma   90.00
#
_symmetry.space_group_name_H-M   'P 1'
#
loop_
_entity.id
_entity.type
_entity.pdbx_description
1 polymer ?
#
loop_
_entity_poly.entity_id
_entity_poly.type
_entity_poly.pdbx_seq_one_letter_code
_entity_poly.pdbx_strand_id
1 'polypeptide(L)'
;MKPLCIPPLMTEIVQTGISAVEGVVFTDHTTCPACGGQLSGYDTKKKQFARMITEHGQSVVFVSVKRFYCRQCSRICYADEPFYPNTRIGSVVIDLCIALSMTMPANRVAAYLEAMGILVHRMSCRLYIRNSSNNSMRNSARNMEANNMFGVHMPRSILSLSGLALELEVGNQIKGPDVLAACGYPSRNRVFEEGESLKEPWNMPAGRDTGDH
;
A
#
# COMPACT_ATOMS: atom_id res chain seq x y z
N MET A 1 18.77 21.76 5.79
CA MET A 1 19.08 20.36 5.44
C MET A 1 19.44 20.34 3.96
N LYS A 2 20.49 19.61 3.55
CA LYS A 2 20.83 19.49 2.13
C LYS A 2 19.68 18.75 1.42
N PRO A 3 19.17 19.25 0.28
CA PRO A 3 18.09 18.58 -0.43
C PRO A 3 18.55 17.18 -0.82
N LEU A 4 17.68 16.20 -0.58
CA LEU A 4 17.92 14.83 -1.02
C LEU A 4 17.94 14.84 -2.55
N CYS A 5 19.08 14.48 -3.14
CA CYS A 5 19.19 14.36 -4.59
C CYS A 5 18.67 12.97 -4.98
N ILE A 6 17.38 12.89 -5.28
CA ILE A 6 16.77 11.68 -5.83
C ILE A 6 16.78 11.82 -7.36
N PRO A 7 17.32 10.84 -8.11
CA PRO A 7 17.26 10.86 -9.56
C PRO A 7 15.80 10.99 -10.04
N PRO A 8 15.49 11.91 -10.98
CA PRO A 8 14.11 12.13 -11.45
C PRO A 8 13.43 10.85 -11.96
N LEU A 9 14.19 9.99 -12.62
CA LEU A 9 13.72 8.69 -13.10
C LEU A 9 13.17 7.79 -11.98
N MET A 10 13.75 7.86 -10.78
CA MET A 10 13.24 7.08 -9.64
C MET A 10 11.88 7.60 -9.18
N THR A 11 11.74 8.91 -9.10
CA THR A 11 10.46 9.56 -8.77
C THR A 11 9.41 9.17 -9.80
N GLU A 12 9.74 9.21 -11.09
CA GLU A 12 8.83 8.84 -12.17
C GLU A 12 8.39 7.37 -12.09
N ILE A 13 9.31 6.42 -11.90
CA ILE A 13 8.98 4.99 -11.73
C ILE A 13 8.03 4.78 -10.55
N VAL A 14 8.31 5.42 -9.40
CA VAL A 14 7.48 5.29 -8.20
C VAL A 14 6.10 5.88 -8.41
N GLN A 15 6.02 7.09 -8.97
CA GLN A 15 4.76 7.79 -9.17
C GLN A 15 3.90 7.10 -10.22
N THR A 16 4.48 6.74 -11.37
CA THR A 16 3.79 6.01 -12.44
C THR A 16 3.23 4.68 -11.95
N GLY A 17 4.03 3.88 -11.23
CA GLY A 17 3.57 2.60 -10.69
C GLY A 17 2.44 2.73 -9.66
N ILE A 18 2.47 3.74 -8.79
CA ILE A 18 1.43 3.94 -7.78
C ILE A 18 0.16 4.54 -8.39
N SER A 19 0.28 5.53 -9.27
CA SER A 19 -0.87 6.19 -9.90
C SER A 19 -1.65 5.26 -10.83
N ALA A 20 -1.00 4.29 -11.47
CA ALA A 20 -1.67 3.34 -12.35
C ALA A 20 -2.67 2.41 -11.66
N VAL A 21 -2.61 2.32 -10.33
CA VAL A 21 -3.53 1.53 -9.51
C VAL A 21 -4.83 2.30 -9.17
N GLU A 22 -4.94 3.57 -9.55
CA GLU A 22 -6.12 4.38 -9.27
C GLU A 22 -7.41 3.74 -9.81
N GLY A 23 -8.41 3.69 -8.93
CA GLY A 23 -9.75 3.20 -9.24
C GLY A 23 -9.86 1.68 -9.40
N VAL A 24 -8.78 0.91 -9.26
CA VAL A 24 -8.81 -0.54 -9.50
C VAL A 24 -9.76 -1.22 -8.52
N VAL A 25 -10.57 -2.14 -9.04
CA VAL A 25 -11.54 -2.93 -8.27
C VAL A 25 -11.05 -4.36 -8.09
N PHE A 26 -10.93 -4.79 -6.84
CA PHE A 26 -10.55 -6.14 -6.46
C PHE A 26 -11.79 -6.95 -6.11
N THR A 27 -12.09 -7.97 -6.92
CA THR A 27 -13.32 -8.76 -6.83
C THR A 27 -13.11 -10.23 -6.54
N ASP A 28 -11.86 -10.68 -6.45
CA ASP A 28 -11.57 -12.12 -6.53
C ASP A 28 -11.31 -12.70 -5.14
N HIS A 29 -12.18 -13.63 -4.73
CA HIS A 29 -11.98 -14.56 -3.64
C HIS A 29 -13.05 -15.65 -3.72
N THR A 30 -12.65 -16.92 -3.66
CA THR A 30 -13.55 -18.04 -4.00
C THR A 30 -14.21 -18.66 -2.77
N THR A 31 -13.50 -18.75 -1.65
CA THR A 31 -13.96 -19.44 -0.44
C THR A 31 -13.70 -18.61 0.80
N CYS A 32 -14.51 -18.81 1.84
CA CYS A 32 -14.27 -18.16 3.12
C CYS A 32 -12.92 -18.61 3.68
N PRO A 33 -11.99 -17.69 3.95
CA PRO A 33 -10.66 -18.04 4.45
C PRO A 33 -10.67 -18.50 5.92
N ALA A 34 -11.78 -18.33 6.64
CA ALA A 34 -11.93 -18.81 8.02
C ALA A 34 -12.51 -20.23 8.13
N CYS A 35 -13.43 -20.62 7.23
CA CYS A 35 -14.12 -21.92 7.33
C CYS A 35 -14.23 -22.71 6.01
N GLY A 36 -13.70 -22.18 4.90
CA GLY A 36 -13.84 -22.78 3.56
C GLY A 36 -15.21 -22.57 2.89
N GLY A 37 -16.17 -21.96 3.60
CA GLY A 37 -17.55 -21.85 3.15
C GLY A 37 -17.80 -20.95 1.93
N GLN A 38 -18.96 -21.13 1.29
CA GLN A 38 -19.36 -20.35 0.13
C GLN A 38 -19.59 -18.87 0.47
N LEU A 39 -19.12 -18.01 -0.43
CA LEU A 39 -19.23 -16.56 -0.32
C LEU A 39 -20.39 -16.01 -1.15
N SER A 40 -21.16 -15.12 -0.54
CA SER A 40 -22.09 -14.21 -1.24
C SER A 40 -21.45 -12.84 -1.38
N GLY A 41 -21.71 -12.15 -2.50
CA GLY A 41 -21.37 -10.73 -2.60
C GLY A 41 -22.08 -9.92 -1.52
N TYR A 42 -21.37 -8.98 -0.89
CA TYR A 42 -21.93 -8.07 0.10
C TYR A 42 -21.96 -6.64 -0.45
N ASP A 43 -20.84 -5.92 -0.37
CA ASP A 43 -20.68 -4.59 -0.94
C ASP A 43 -19.23 -4.34 -1.38
N THR A 44 -18.88 -3.10 -1.69
CA THR A 44 -17.51 -2.71 -2.06
C THR A 44 -17.03 -1.61 -1.14
N LYS A 45 -15.82 -1.77 -0.60
CA LYS A 45 -15.18 -0.79 0.29
C LYS A 45 -14.08 -0.04 -0.46
N LYS A 46 -14.20 1.29 -0.51
CA LYS A 46 -13.12 2.17 -0.97
C LYS A 46 -12.00 2.22 0.07
N LYS A 47 -10.75 1.98 -0.33
CA LYS A 47 -9.56 1.98 0.52
C LYS A 47 -8.51 2.92 -0.08
N GLN A 48 -7.85 3.68 0.80
CA GLN A 48 -6.70 4.50 0.42
C GLN A 48 -5.51 3.58 0.12
N PHE A 49 -4.99 3.63 -1.10
CA PHE A 49 -3.81 2.90 -1.51
C PHE A 49 -2.52 3.69 -1.19
N ALA A 50 -2.45 4.95 -1.60
CA ALA A 50 -1.30 5.81 -1.34
C ALA A 50 -1.71 7.29 -1.25
N ARG A 51 -0.84 8.11 -0.68
CA ARG A 51 -0.94 9.58 -0.76
C ARG A 51 0.28 10.09 -1.51
N MET A 52 0.06 10.97 -2.47
CA MET A 52 1.11 11.47 -3.34
C MET A 52 1.17 12.99 -3.31
N ILE A 53 2.35 13.54 -3.59
CA ILE A 53 2.58 14.93 -3.93
C ILE A 53 2.70 14.98 -5.46
N THR A 54 1.81 15.71 -6.08
CA THR A 54 1.79 16.00 -7.51
C THR A 54 2.08 17.47 -7.75
N GLU A 55 2.27 17.88 -9.00
CA GLU A 55 2.42 19.29 -9.37
C GLU A 55 1.21 20.15 -8.94
N HIS A 56 0.03 19.54 -8.84
CA HIS A 56 -1.22 20.19 -8.42
C HIS A 56 -1.48 20.10 -6.91
N GLY A 57 -0.51 19.62 -6.13
CA GLY A 57 -0.62 19.45 -4.68
C GLY A 57 -0.82 17.99 -4.26
N GLN A 58 -1.42 17.78 -3.09
CA GLN A 58 -1.59 16.44 -2.54
C GLN A 58 -2.75 15.70 -3.22
N SER A 59 -2.49 14.48 -3.69
CA SER A 59 -3.49 13.57 -4.21
C SER A 59 -3.54 12.28 -3.40
N VAL A 60 -4.68 11.59 -3.45
CA VAL A 60 -4.88 10.31 -2.76
C VAL A 60 -5.28 9.28 -3.79
N VAL A 61 -4.49 8.21 -3.88
CA VAL A 61 -4.79 7.07 -4.74
C VAL A 61 -5.73 6.13 -4.01
N PHE A 62 -6.87 5.82 -4.60
CA PHE A 62 -7.89 4.95 -4.05
C PHE A 62 -8.10 3.69 -4.88
N VAL A 63 -8.42 2.61 -4.18
CA VAL A 63 -8.86 1.35 -4.77
C VAL A 63 -10.16 0.89 -4.12
N SER A 64 -10.84 -0.03 -4.79
CA SER A 64 -12.11 -0.59 -4.32
C SER A 64 -11.95 -2.08 -4.08
N VAL A 65 -12.34 -2.57 -2.90
CA VAL A 65 -12.21 -3.98 -2.54
C VAL A 65 -13.58 -4.55 -2.23
N LYS A 66 -13.98 -5.58 -2.96
CA LYS A 66 -15.25 -6.28 -2.73
C LYS A 66 -15.21 -6.98 -1.38
N ARG A 67 -16.30 -6.84 -0.63
CA ARG A 67 -16.57 -7.60 0.58
C ARG A 67 -17.55 -8.72 0.27
N PHE A 68 -17.37 -9.82 0.96
CA PHE A 68 -18.16 -11.01 0.87
C PHE A 68 -18.73 -11.37 2.23
N TYR A 69 -19.91 -11.94 2.23
CA TYR A 69 -20.53 -12.53 3.40
C TYR A 69 -20.45 -14.06 3.28
N CYS A 70 -19.89 -14.73 4.29
CA CYS A 70 -19.86 -16.19 4.32
C CYS A 70 -21.20 -16.76 4.77
N ARG A 71 -21.78 -17.67 3.97
CA ARG A 71 -23.07 -18.31 4.29
C ARG A 71 -23.01 -19.32 5.44
N GLN A 72 -21.82 -19.76 5.84
CA GLN A 72 -21.63 -20.79 6.87
C GLN A 72 -21.29 -20.20 8.24
N CYS A 73 -20.27 -19.33 8.31
CA CYS A 73 -19.82 -18.75 9.58
C CYS A 73 -20.29 -17.30 9.79
N SER A 74 -21.07 -16.74 8.86
CA SER A 74 -21.60 -15.38 8.89
C SER A 74 -20.54 -14.26 8.97
N ARG A 75 -19.26 -14.59 8.79
CA ARG A 75 -18.16 -13.60 8.80
C ARG A 75 -18.12 -12.83 7.49
N ILE A 76 -17.72 -11.57 7.58
CA ILE A 76 -17.41 -10.73 6.41
C ILE A 76 -15.94 -10.95 6.04
N CYS A 77 -15.68 -11.20 4.77
CA CYS A 77 -14.34 -11.40 4.21
C CYS A 77 -14.11 -10.41 3.07
N TYR A 78 -12.87 -10.00 2.87
CA TYR A 78 -12.49 -9.13 1.75
C TYR A 78 -11.95 -9.96 0.60
N ALA A 79 -12.10 -9.46 -0.62
CA ALA A 79 -11.36 -9.95 -1.78
C ALA A 79 -9.84 -9.96 -1.50
N ASP A 80 -9.10 -10.72 -2.33
CA ASP A 80 -7.65 -10.57 -2.40
C ASP A 80 -7.34 -9.11 -2.75
N GLU A 81 -6.45 -8.47 -1.99
CA GLU A 81 -6.19 -7.03 -2.09
C GLU A 81 -4.70 -6.73 -1.92
N PRO A 82 -4.18 -5.63 -2.49
CA PRO A 82 -2.76 -5.30 -2.45
C PRO A 82 -2.36 -4.61 -1.14
N PHE A 83 -2.90 -5.08 -0.01
CA PHE A 83 -2.63 -4.59 1.34
C PHE A 83 -2.09 -5.72 2.21
N TYR A 84 -1.09 -5.44 3.02
CA TYR A 84 -0.72 -6.35 4.09
C TYR A 84 -1.83 -6.42 5.14
N PRO A 85 -2.02 -7.56 5.82
CA PRO A 85 -2.98 -7.67 6.92
C PRO A 85 -2.77 -6.56 7.95
N ASN A 86 -3.87 -5.99 8.45
CA ASN A 86 -3.88 -4.92 9.47
C ASN A 86 -3.14 -3.63 9.05
N THR A 87 -2.98 -3.40 7.74
CA THR A 87 -2.41 -2.15 7.21
C THR A 87 -3.44 -1.29 6.49
N ARG A 88 -3.20 0.02 6.48
CA ARG A 88 -4.12 1.04 5.93
C ARG A 88 -3.64 1.66 4.61
N ILE A 89 -2.48 1.25 4.12
CA ILE A 89 -1.87 1.73 2.87
C ILE A 89 -1.43 0.53 2.04
N GLY A 90 -1.26 0.73 0.74
CA GLY A 90 -0.84 -0.29 -0.19
C GLY A 90 0.48 -0.93 0.20
N SER A 91 0.56 -2.25 0.00
CA SER A 91 1.76 -3.08 0.23
C SER A 91 3.00 -2.50 -0.43
N VAL A 92 2.91 -1.98 -1.65
CA VAL A 92 4.05 -1.40 -2.38
C VAL A 92 4.68 -0.21 -1.65
N VAL A 93 3.87 0.65 -1.01
CA VAL A 93 4.39 1.76 -0.21
C VAL A 93 5.14 1.23 1.02
N ILE A 94 4.64 0.16 1.62
CA ILE A 94 5.27 -0.51 2.75
C ILE A 94 6.56 -1.20 2.33
N ASP A 95 6.57 -1.89 1.18
CA ASP A 95 7.77 -2.52 0.60
C ASP A 95 8.84 -1.46 0.35
N LEU A 96 8.48 -0.30 -0.19
CA LEU A 96 9.40 0.80 -0.41
C LEU A 96 9.96 1.34 0.92
N CYS A 97 9.13 1.47 1.96
CA CYS A 97 9.60 1.83 3.30
C CYS A 97 10.65 0.84 3.82
N ILE A 98 10.40 -0.46 3.66
CA ILE A 98 11.29 -1.52 4.14
C ILE A 98 12.58 -1.55 3.33
N ALA A 99 12.50 -1.51 2.00
CA ALA A 99 13.65 -1.52 1.10
C ALA A 99 14.59 -0.34 1.38
N LEU A 100 14.05 0.88 1.52
CA LEU A 100 14.85 2.06 1.88
C LEU A 100 15.49 1.88 3.26
N SER A 101 14.79 1.28 4.24
CA SER A 101 15.32 1.09 5.59
C SER A 101 16.54 0.17 5.67
N MET A 102 16.79 -0.63 4.63
CA MET A 102 17.97 -1.49 4.54
C MET A 102 19.27 -0.69 4.43
N THR A 103 19.22 0.51 3.85
CA THR A 103 20.41 1.37 3.65
C THR A 103 20.35 2.69 4.40
N MET A 104 19.23 3.01 5.05
CA MET A 104 19.11 4.25 5.83
C MET A 104 18.21 4.12 7.07
N PRO A 105 18.41 4.95 8.10
CA PRO A 105 17.54 4.96 9.28
C PRO A 105 16.10 5.35 8.94
N ALA A 106 15.12 4.81 9.68
CA ALA A 106 13.69 5.04 9.48
C ALA A 106 13.27 6.53 9.38
N ASN A 107 14.00 7.43 10.06
CA ASN A 107 13.73 8.88 9.98
C ASN A 107 14.05 9.46 8.60
N ARG A 108 15.09 8.94 7.92
CA ARG A 108 15.46 9.34 6.56
C ARG A 108 14.52 8.73 5.53
N VAL A 109 14.01 7.52 5.77
CA VAL A 109 13.07 6.82 4.87
C VAL A 109 11.87 7.72 4.54
N ALA A 110 11.20 8.29 5.55
CA ALA A 110 10.05 9.15 5.31
C ALA A 110 10.38 10.39 4.46
N ALA A 111 11.54 11.00 4.67
CA ALA A 111 12.00 12.15 3.88
C ALA A 111 12.36 11.74 2.43
N TYR A 112 12.90 10.54 2.23
CA TYR A 112 13.15 9.99 0.89
C TYR A 112 11.85 9.71 0.15
N LEU A 113 10.86 9.11 0.82
CA LEU A 113 9.54 8.88 0.24
C LEU A 113 8.88 10.21 -0.15
N GLU A 114 8.93 11.22 0.73
CA GLU A 114 8.39 12.54 0.46
C GLU A 114 9.07 13.20 -0.74
N ALA A 115 10.39 13.06 -0.88
CA ALA A 115 11.14 13.55 -2.04
C ALA A 115 10.86 12.76 -3.33
N MET A 116 10.39 11.51 -3.25
CA MET A 116 9.80 10.75 -4.38
C MET A 116 8.32 11.11 -4.61
N GLY A 117 7.77 12.06 -3.85
CA GLY A 117 6.38 12.47 -3.93
C GLY A 117 5.40 11.51 -3.27
N ILE A 118 5.83 10.69 -2.30
CA ILE A 118 4.98 9.77 -1.54
C ILE A 118 4.87 10.21 -0.08
N LEU A 119 3.66 10.45 0.39
CA LEU A 119 3.39 10.94 1.74
C LEU A 119 3.14 9.78 2.71
N VAL A 120 4.12 9.52 3.57
CA VAL A 120 3.99 8.58 4.69
C VAL A 120 4.48 9.22 5.97
N HIS A 121 3.68 9.12 7.04
CA HIS A 121 4.06 9.66 8.33
C HIS A 121 5.26 8.92 8.93
N ARG A 122 6.19 9.65 9.54
CA ARG A 122 7.44 9.10 10.13
C ARG A 122 7.19 7.95 11.10
N MET A 123 6.14 8.07 11.93
CA MET A 123 5.77 7.01 12.88
C MET A 123 5.22 5.77 12.18
N SER A 124 4.51 5.93 11.06
CA SER A 124 4.03 4.81 10.25
C SER A 124 5.21 4.07 9.62
N CYS A 125 6.18 4.79 9.05
CA CYS A 125 7.41 4.17 8.53
C CYS A 125 8.13 3.35 9.62
N ARG A 126 8.32 3.92 10.82
CA ARG A 126 8.92 3.22 11.95
C ARG A 126 8.14 1.96 12.34
N LEU A 127 6.81 2.04 12.37
CA LEU A 127 5.94 0.91 12.69
C LEU A 127 6.08 -0.22 11.65
N TYR A 128 6.04 0.12 10.36
CA TYR A 128 6.20 -0.87 9.29
C TYR A 128 7.58 -1.51 9.32
N ILE A 129 8.65 -0.73 9.46
CA ILE A 129 10.02 -1.24 9.54
C ILE A 129 10.21 -2.12 10.77
N ARG A 130 9.61 -1.76 11.92
CA ARG A 130 9.69 -2.58 13.14
C ARG A 130 8.90 -3.88 13.02
N ASN A 131 7.77 -3.87 12.32
CA ASN A 131 6.90 -5.04 12.18
C ASN A 131 7.34 -5.99 11.05
N SER A 132 8.24 -5.56 10.17
CA SER A 132 8.76 -6.39 9.06
C SER A 132 9.57 -7.60 9.54
N SER A 133 10.11 -7.56 10.75
CA SER A 133 10.88 -8.65 11.35
C SER A 133 10.00 -9.71 12.07
N ASN A 134 8.72 -9.41 12.35
CA ASN A 134 7.87 -10.24 13.23
C ASN A 134 6.58 -10.82 12.58
N ASN A 135 5.99 -10.23 11.54
CA ASN A 135 4.66 -10.63 11.01
C ASN A 135 4.66 -11.15 9.56
N SER A 136 3.50 -11.40 8.95
CA SER A 136 3.30 -11.84 7.54
C SER A 136 4.10 -11.04 6.49
N MET A 137 4.42 -9.77 6.80
CA MET A 137 5.36 -8.91 6.08
C MET A 137 6.79 -9.48 5.99
N ARG A 138 7.19 -10.39 6.88
CA ARG A 138 8.50 -11.06 6.94
C ARG A 138 8.74 -11.98 5.75
N ASN A 139 7.72 -12.69 5.27
CA ASN A 139 7.87 -13.52 4.07
C ASN A 139 8.04 -12.65 2.83
N SER A 140 7.29 -11.55 2.73
CA SER A 140 7.47 -10.59 1.65
C SER A 140 8.78 -9.82 1.75
N ALA A 141 9.26 -9.49 2.96
CA ALA A 141 10.55 -8.82 3.18
C ALA A 141 11.75 -9.74 2.96
N ARG A 142 11.66 -11.02 3.30
CA ARG A 142 12.70 -12.02 3.06
C ARG A 142 12.83 -12.42 1.59
N ASN A 143 11.71 -12.39 0.87
CA ASN A 143 11.66 -12.62 -0.58
C ASN A 143 11.61 -11.28 -1.35
N MET A 144 11.86 -10.15 -0.67
CA MET A 144 11.86 -8.85 -1.32
C MET A 144 13.11 -8.77 -2.17
N GLU A 145 12.94 -9.02 -3.45
CA GLU A 145 13.94 -8.70 -4.46
C GLU A 145 14.00 -7.18 -4.54
N ALA A 146 14.95 -6.61 -3.82
CA ALA A 146 15.24 -5.19 -3.87
C ALA A 146 16.45 -4.99 -4.79
N ASN A 147 16.22 -4.39 -5.96
CA ASN A 147 17.30 -4.02 -6.87
C ASN A 147 17.94 -2.72 -6.40
N ASN A 148 19.27 -2.68 -6.38
CA ASN A 148 19.98 -1.44 -6.17
C ASN A 148 19.93 -0.60 -7.44
N MET A 149 19.14 0.45 -7.44
CA MET A 149 19.03 1.42 -8.52
C MET A 149 19.54 2.77 -8.00
N PHE A 150 20.61 3.28 -8.60
CA PHE A 150 21.21 4.57 -8.23
C PHE A 150 21.62 4.69 -6.74
N GLY A 151 22.03 3.59 -6.11
CA GLY A 151 22.40 3.57 -4.69
C GLY A 151 21.20 3.44 -3.74
N VAL A 152 20.00 3.19 -4.28
CA VAL A 152 18.75 3.06 -3.52
C VAL A 152 18.12 1.70 -3.81
N HIS A 153 17.68 1.00 -2.75
CA HIS A 153 16.98 -0.27 -2.90
C HIS A 153 15.53 -0.03 -3.33
N MET A 154 15.19 -0.56 -4.51
CA MET A 154 13.85 -0.49 -5.10
C MET A 154 13.19 -1.88 -5.05
N PRO A 155 12.00 -2.01 -4.44
CA PRO A 155 11.33 -3.31 -4.35
C PRO A 155 10.79 -3.74 -5.72
N ARG A 156 10.84 -5.04 -6.02
CA ARG A 156 10.25 -5.59 -7.25
C ARG A 156 8.77 -5.23 -7.44
N SER A 157 8.01 -5.05 -6.35
CA SER A 157 6.59 -4.69 -6.43
C SER A 157 6.36 -3.34 -7.11
N ILE A 158 7.19 -2.32 -6.83
CA ILE A 158 7.07 -1.02 -7.52
C ILE A 158 7.53 -1.12 -8.99
N LEU A 159 8.61 -1.86 -9.25
CA LEU A 159 9.12 -2.04 -10.61
C LEU A 159 8.10 -2.77 -11.49
N SER A 160 7.45 -3.80 -10.94
CA SER A 160 6.42 -4.58 -11.65
C SER A 160 5.18 -3.74 -11.94
N LEU A 161 4.71 -2.93 -10.97
CA LEU A 161 3.60 -2.01 -11.20
C LEU A 161 3.93 -0.93 -12.23
N SER A 162 5.14 -0.37 -12.17
CA SER A 162 5.57 0.61 -13.17
C SER A 162 5.68 -0.02 -14.55
N GLY A 163 6.12 -1.28 -14.67
CA GLY A 163 6.14 -2.00 -15.94
C GLY A 163 4.74 -2.19 -16.51
N LEU A 164 3.79 -2.66 -15.69
CA LEU A 164 2.39 -2.79 -16.08
C LEU A 164 1.79 -1.45 -16.53
N ALA A 165 2.12 -0.35 -15.85
CA ALA A 165 1.65 0.98 -16.20
C ALA A 165 2.14 1.45 -17.58
N LEU A 166 3.35 1.05 -17.99
CA LEU A 166 3.91 1.39 -19.30
C LEU A 166 3.31 0.56 -20.44
N GLU A 167 2.81 -0.63 -20.13
CA GLU A 167 2.13 -1.52 -21.09
C GLU A 167 0.66 -1.13 -21.32
N LEU A 168 0.10 -0.24 -20.50
CA LEU A 168 -1.27 0.25 -20.68
C LEU A 168 -1.37 1.16 -21.90
N GLU A 169 -2.27 0.80 -22.80
CA GLU A 169 -2.77 1.74 -23.81
C GLU A 169 -3.57 2.87 -23.15
N VAL A 170 -3.56 4.04 -23.79
CA VAL A 170 -4.27 5.24 -23.30
C VAL A 170 -5.76 4.93 -23.09
N GLY A 171 -6.22 5.04 -21.84
CA GLY A 171 -7.61 4.83 -21.45
C GLY A 171 -7.92 3.44 -20.87
N ASN A 172 -6.97 2.51 -20.89
CA ASN A 172 -7.12 1.21 -20.23
C ASN A 172 -6.70 1.28 -18.76
N GLN A 173 -7.42 0.55 -17.91
CA GLN A 173 -7.12 0.42 -16.49
C GLN A 173 -6.46 -0.92 -16.20
N ILE A 174 -5.46 -0.95 -15.30
CA ILE A 174 -4.85 -2.20 -14.83
C ILE A 174 -5.94 -3.05 -14.16
N LYS A 175 -5.96 -4.36 -14.46
CA LYS A 175 -6.90 -5.28 -13.82
C LYS A 175 -6.40 -5.64 -12.41
N GLY A 176 -7.35 -5.84 -11.49
CA GLY A 176 -7.06 -6.25 -10.11
C GLY A 176 -6.08 -7.44 -9.98
N PRO A 177 -6.26 -8.54 -10.74
CA PRO A 177 -5.34 -9.70 -10.69
C PRO A 177 -3.88 -9.35 -11.00
N ASP A 178 -3.65 -8.45 -11.97
CA ASP A 178 -2.30 -8.06 -12.41
C ASP A 178 -1.62 -7.22 -11.32
N VAL A 179 -2.37 -6.30 -10.69
CA VAL A 179 -1.89 -5.54 -9.52
C VAL A 179 -1.55 -6.47 -8.36
N LEU A 180 -2.40 -7.47 -8.08
CA LEU A 180 -2.14 -8.44 -7.02
C LEU A 180 -0.89 -9.28 -7.28
N ALA A 181 -0.68 -9.71 -8.52
CA ALA A 181 0.50 -10.45 -8.94
C ALA A 181 1.77 -9.60 -8.81
N ALA A 182 1.73 -8.34 -9.27
CA ALA A 182 2.83 -7.39 -9.11
C ALA A 182 3.17 -7.12 -7.63
N CYS A 183 2.15 -7.07 -6.76
CA CYS A 183 2.33 -6.88 -5.32
C CYS A 183 2.67 -8.19 -4.55
N GLY A 184 2.73 -9.35 -5.22
CA GLY A 184 3.02 -10.63 -4.56
C GLY A 184 1.93 -11.16 -3.63
N TYR A 185 0.66 -10.81 -3.87
CA TYR A 185 -0.51 -11.27 -3.09
C TYR A 185 -0.40 -11.06 -1.57
N PRO A 186 -0.22 -9.81 -1.10
CA PRO A 186 0.09 -9.51 0.31
C PRO A 186 -1.03 -9.90 1.27
N SER A 187 -2.29 -9.95 0.82
CA SER A 187 -3.44 -10.33 1.63
C SER A 187 -3.64 -11.83 1.85
N ARG A 188 -2.91 -12.71 1.13
CA ARG A 188 -3.11 -14.16 1.25
C ARG A 188 -2.59 -14.74 2.57
N ASN A 189 -1.68 -14.03 3.24
CA ASN A 189 -1.15 -14.42 4.56
C ASN A 189 -1.94 -13.82 5.74
N ARG A 190 -3.25 -13.60 5.59
CA ARG A 190 -4.11 -13.13 6.70
C ARG A 190 -4.21 -14.23 7.77
N VAL A 191 -3.63 -13.97 8.94
CA VAL A 191 -4.03 -14.67 10.17
C VAL A 191 -5.30 -13.99 10.66
N PHE A 192 -6.39 -14.75 10.82
CA PHE A 192 -7.62 -14.23 11.41
C PHE A 192 -7.42 -14.07 12.90
N GLU A 193 -7.10 -12.86 13.34
CA GLU A 193 -7.23 -12.49 14.74
C GLU A 193 -8.71 -12.18 15.01
N GLU A 194 -9.31 -12.95 15.92
CA GLU A 194 -10.69 -12.73 16.36
C GLU A 194 -10.77 -11.41 17.13
N GLY A 195 -11.52 -10.45 16.57
CA GLY A 195 -12.05 -9.32 17.32
C GLY A 195 -11.07 -8.18 17.59
N GLU A 196 -10.82 -7.33 16.60
CA GLU A 196 -10.50 -5.94 16.88
C GLU A 196 -11.47 -5.01 16.15
N SER A 197 -12.45 -4.55 16.93
CA SER A 197 -13.29 -3.40 16.63
C SER A 197 -12.40 -2.26 16.14
N LEU A 198 -12.66 -1.77 14.92
CA LEU A 198 -12.14 -0.52 14.40
C LEU A 198 -12.60 0.62 15.33
N LYS A 199 -11.87 0.82 16.44
CA LYS A 199 -11.87 2.09 17.13
C LYS A 199 -11.12 3.05 16.22
N GLU A 200 -11.86 3.86 15.49
CA GLU A 200 -11.37 5.03 14.79
C GLU A 200 -10.77 6.00 15.81
N PRO A 201 -9.54 6.50 15.61
CA PRO A 201 -9.14 7.66 16.37
C PRO A 201 -8.42 8.64 15.45
N TRP A 202 -9.11 9.24 14.47
CA TRP A 202 -8.65 10.49 13.84
C TRP A 202 -9.85 11.29 13.31
N ASN A 203 -10.69 11.75 14.23
CA ASN A 203 -11.32 13.06 14.10
C ASN A 203 -10.49 13.99 14.99
N MET A 204 -9.63 14.82 14.40
CA MET A 204 -9.06 15.98 15.10
C MET A 204 -9.13 17.21 14.19
N PRO A 205 -9.49 18.36 14.78
CA PRO A 205 -10.01 19.51 14.05
C PRO A 205 -8.92 20.25 13.29
N ALA A 206 -9.37 20.88 12.19
CA ALA A 206 -8.62 21.89 11.47
C ALA A 206 -8.20 23.04 12.40
N GLY A 207 -7.07 23.66 12.04
CA GLY A 207 -6.38 24.80 12.64
C GLY A 207 -7.10 25.59 13.73
N ARG A 208 -6.44 25.73 14.87
CA ARG A 208 -6.67 26.85 15.78
C ARG A 208 -5.99 28.08 15.18
N ASP A 209 -6.79 29.05 14.76
CA ASP A 209 -6.38 30.43 14.63
C ASP A 209 -5.78 30.90 15.96
N THR A 210 -4.58 31.47 15.91
CA THR A 210 -4.05 32.30 16.99
C THR A 210 -3.70 33.65 16.39
N GLY A 211 -4.69 34.54 16.42
CA GLY A 211 -4.49 35.98 16.48
C GLY A 211 -4.48 36.44 17.94
N ASP A 212 -3.76 37.55 18.15
CA ASP A 212 -3.72 38.44 19.31
C ASP A 212 -3.00 37.98 20.59
N HIS A 213 -1.77 38.51 20.78
CA HIS A 213 -1.47 39.58 21.75
C HIS A 213 -0.14 40.26 21.43
#